data_AF-A0A7W0TBB9-F1
#
_entry.id   AF-A0A7W0TBB9-F1
#
_cell.length_a   1.000
_cell.length_b   1.000
_cell.length_c   1.000
_cell.angle_alpha   90.00
_cell.angle_beta   90.00
_cell.angle_gamma   90.00
#
_symmetry.space_group_name_H-M   'P 1'
#
loop_
_entity.id
_entity.type
_entity.pdbx_description
1 polymer ?
#
loop_
_entity_poly.entity_id
_entity_poly.type
_entity_poly.pdbx_seq_one_letter_code
_entity_poly.pdbx_strand_id
1 'polypeptide(L)'
;LARLAGGLPVERELPAFLRFAGRSGALGNASGEQLTSALDRLREKIATTRRKRSPVEAPATHTGAYVDLQLAHGYARIGQHERARALEAQARTALQAGLTDPVHAYLVAAFEARVEQAIAGQAPETPLPDVLGAQLAALDRVARYKVDRLREASRILEPLERPDAIGAFSKKQHDARGPEFAALRALTDVAMRAKEVARLVETAARSDETDKARLLDGCFDVLLELPEAHAAPILLRAWPVIATLPEPRRAVLYAEALVVAGHFGRTELVPDLLEALGTAVRVVPGNELDRVLDQSLRALRRIGLRNEIAELLADVETHLASSTTNLRARLALAGGLAFLGDTARALPILDHARKALGESMTLTARLELTRALAQAYSQAPLGHALGGITELAGQLRDITDSFGTNSHYCLSVLHFVESLVVGITSDDLALGEAGRRFVEDDEHLIRRRLHRDLGGPS
;
A
#
# COMPACT_ATOMS: atom_id res chain seq x y z
N LEU A 1 15.82 -0.67 25.62
CA LEU A 1 16.77 0.43 25.35
C LEU A 1 17.40 0.33 23.96
N ALA A 2 17.97 -0.82 23.54
CA ALA A 2 18.50 -0.98 22.17
C ALA A 2 17.42 -0.90 21.05
N ARG A 3 16.19 -1.35 21.31
CA ARG A 3 15.02 -1.19 20.40
C ARG A 3 14.51 0.26 20.22
N LEU A 4 15.15 1.25 20.87
CA LEU A 4 14.67 2.64 20.98
C LEU A 4 15.62 3.68 20.34
N ALA A 5 16.66 3.24 19.63
CA ALA A 5 17.60 4.15 18.96
C ALA A 5 17.06 4.74 17.65
N GLY A 6 15.94 4.21 17.12
CA GLY A 6 15.47 4.47 15.77
C GLY A 6 14.26 5.41 15.61
N GLY A 7 13.81 6.12 16.63
CA GLY A 7 12.59 6.96 16.54
C GLY A 7 11.29 6.23 16.93
N LEU A 8 10.18 6.97 17.07
CA LEU A 8 8.90 6.48 17.61
C LEU A 8 8.05 6.06 16.40
N PRO A 9 7.72 4.77 16.26
CA PRO A 9 6.92 4.30 15.13
C PRO A 9 5.47 4.80 15.30
N VAL A 10 5.14 5.92 14.64
CA VAL A 10 3.84 6.62 14.77
C VAL A 10 2.65 5.69 14.56
N GLU A 11 2.72 4.82 13.55
CA GLU A 11 1.65 3.90 13.19
C GLU A 11 1.38 2.84 14.27
N ARG A 12 2.43 2.41 15.00
CA ARG A 12 2.37 1.29 15.94
C ARG A 12 2.24 1.74 17.39
N GLU A 13 2.94 2.81 17.77
CA GLU A 13 3.15 3.18 19.16
C GLU A 13 2.40 4.44 19.59
N LEU A 14 1.85 5.24 18.67
CA LEU A 14 0.90 6.27 19.07
C LEU A 14 -0.46 5.64 19.37
N PRO A 15 -1.00 5.85 20.59
CA PRO A 15 -2.38 5.55 20.89
C PRO A 15 -3.30 6.09 19.82
N ALA A 16 -4.37 5.36 19.51
CA ALA A 16 -5.35 5.75 18.51
C ALA A 16 -5.79 7.21 18.72
N PHE A 17 -6.05 7.63 19.96
CA PHE A 17 -6.45 9.00 20.25
C PHE A 17 -5.39 10.06 19.91
N LEU A 18 -4.08 9.77 19.88
CA LEU A 18 -3.04 10.72 19.43
C LEU A 18 -2.93 10.73 17.90
N ARG A 19 -3.08 9.56 17.26
CA ARG A 19 -3.27 9.47 15.80
C ARG A 19 -4.51 10.26 15.35
N PHE A 20 -5.54 10.24 16.19
CA PHE A 20 -6.77 11.01 16.02
C PHE A 20 -6.72 12.40 16.65
N ALA A 21 -5.79 12.78 17.54
CA ALA A 21 -5.79 14.10 18.18
C ALA A 21 -5.42 15.21 17.21
N GLY A 22 -4.60 14.89 16.20
CA GLY A 22 -4.42 15.73 15.01
C GLY A 22 -5.64 15.73 14.07
N ARG A 23 -6.58 14.77 14.22
CA ARG A 23 -7.79 14.58 13.39
C ARG A 23 -9.08 15.05 14.08
N SER A 24 -9.10 15.16 15.42
CA SER A 24 -10.23 15.53 16.29
C SER A 24 -10.06 16.92 16.92
N GLY A 25 -9.08 17.69 16.46
CA GLY A 25 -8.97 19.12 16.72
C GLY A 25 -8.26 19.56 17.99
N ALA A 26 -7.69 18.64 18.77
CA ALA A 26 -6.93 19.00 19.96
C ALA A 26 -5.51 19.51 19.65
N LEU A 27 -4.91 19.15 18.50
CA LEU A 27 -3.53 19.50 18.13
C LEU A 27 -3.39 20.24 16.77
N GLY A 28 -4.49 20.60 16.10
CA GLY A 28 -4.49 21.44 14.89
C GLY A 28 -5.49 21.00 13.82
N ASN A 29 -6.64 21.69 13.72
CA ASN A 29 -7.73 21.42 12.77
C ASN A 29 -7.41 21.64 11.28
N ALA A 30 -6.31 22.34 10.96
CA ALA A 30 -6.10 22.86 9.61
C ALA A 30 -5.95 21.75 8.56
N SER A 31 -5.29 20.63 8.89
CA SER A 31 -5.12 19.52 7.94
C SER A 31 -6.43 18.77 7.70
N GLY A 32 -7.19 18.42 8.74
CA GLY A 32 -8.43 17.65 8.62
C GLY A 32 -9.49 18.30 7.72
N GLU A 33 -9.72 19.61 7.87
CA GLU A 33 -10.64 20.37 7.02
C GLU A 33 -10.15 20.47 5.57
N GLN A 34 -8.84 20.65 5.38
CA GLN A 34 -8.23 20.71 4.05
C GLN A 34 -8.31 19.36 3.32
N LEU A 35 -8.09 18.25 4.04
CA LEU A 35 -8.23 16.89 3.49
C LEU A 35 -9.69 16.58 3.15
N THR A 36 -10.62 16.94 4.03
CA THR A 36 -12.07 16.80 3.76
C THR A 36 -12.45 17.59 2.51
N SER A 37 -12.04 18.85 2.42
CA SER A 37 -12.28 19.70 1.25
C SER A 37 -11.64 19.14 -0.03
N ALA A 38 -10.47 18.50 0.08
CA ALA A 38 -9.82 17.87 -1.05
C ALA A 38 -10.59 16.65 -1.56
N LEU A 39 -11.08 15.77 -0.66
CA LEU A 39 -11.94 14.64 -1.04
C LEU A 39 -13.26 15.10 -1.64
N ASP A 40 -13.85 16.17 -1.11
CA ASP A 40 -15.09 16.76 -1.64
C ASP A 40 -14.91 17.24 -3.08
N ARG A 41 -13.85 18.00 -3.33
CA ARG A 41 -13.49 18.46 -4.67
C ARG A 41 -13.17 17.29 -5.62
N LEU A 42 -12.48 16.26 -5.13
CA LEU A 42 -12.20 15.07 -5.93
C LEU A 42 -13.50 14.36 -6.32
N ARG A 43 -14.42 14.15 -5.37
CA ARG A 43 -15.73 13.54 -5.62
C ARG A 43 -16.55 14.35 -6.63
N GLU A 44 -16.64 15.66 -6.45
CA GLU A 44 -17.33 16.56 -7.38
C GLU A 44 -16.71 16.51 -8.77
N LYS A 45 -15.37 16.53 -8.84
CA LYS A 45 -14.64 16.42 -10.10
C LYS A 45 -14.93 15.11 -10.82
N ILE A 46 -14.98 13.98 -10.10
CA ILE A 46 -15.30 12.68 -10.68
C ILE A 46 -16.74 12.68 -11.21
N ALA A 47 -17.69 13.18 -10.44
CA ALA A 47 -19.11 13.22 -10.82
C ALA A 47 -19.37 14.11 -12.05
N THR A 48 -18.64 15.22 -12.19
CA THR A 48 -18.83 16.20 -13.27
C THR A 48 -17.97 15.94 -14.50
N THR A 49 -16.93 15.10 -14.41
CA THR A 49 -16.04 14.82 -15.54
C THR A 49 -16.69 13.90 -16.56
N ARG A 50 -16.96 14.44 -17.76
CA ARG A 50 -17.40 13.64 -18.91
C ARG A 50 -16.22 12.84 -19.49
N ARG A 51 -16.12 11.56 -19.11
CA ARG A 51 -15.10 10.64 -19.63
C ARG A 51 -15.36 10.21 -21.08
N LYS A 52 -14.27 9.95 -21.82
CA LYS A 52 -14.30 9.16 -23.06
C LYS A 52 -14.37 7.70 -22.67
N ARG A 53 -15.55 7.08 -22.81
CA ARG A 53 -15.80 5.70 -22.38
C ARG A 53 -15.68 4.74 -23.55
N SER A 54 -15.03 3.61 -23.32
CA SER A 54 -15.03 2.49 -24.25
C SER A 54 -16.45 1.90 -24.41
N PRO A 55 -16.88 1.49 -25.61
CA PRO A 55 -18.18 0.84 -25.80
C PRO A 55 -18.34 -0.47 -25.03
N VAL A 56 -17.23 -1.12 -24.68
CA VAL A 56 -17.21 -2.38 -23.93
C VAL A 56 -17.05 -2.18 -22.42
N GLU A 57 -17.09 -0.93 -21.94
CA GLU A 57 -17.01 -0.63 -20.50
C GLU A 57 -18.30 -1.04 -19.76
N ALA A 58 -18.17 -1.44 -18.50
CA ALA A 58 -19.30 -1.72 -17.61
C ALA A 58 -20.27 -0.52 -17.53
N PRO A 59 -21.54 -0.74 -17.12
CA PRO A 59 -22.43 0.36 -16.79
C PRO A 59 -21.76 1.39 -15.87
N ALA A 60 -21.88 2.68 -16.22
CA ALA A 60 -21.21 3.75 -15.47
C ALA A 60 -21.60 3.76 -13.99
N THR A 61 -22.84 3.36 -13.69
CA THR A 61 -23.39 3.23 -12.34
C THR A 61 -22.61 2.22 -11.50
N HIS A 62 -22.15 1.10 -12.06
CA HIS A 62 -21.37 0.11 -11.33
C HIS A 62 -19.98 0.67 -10.97
N THR A 63 -19.26 1.22 -11.95
CA THR A 63 -17.96 1.85 -11.70
C THR A 63 -18.08 3.01 -10.70
N GLY A 64 -19.15 3.82 -10.81
CA GLY A 64 -19.43 4.92 -9.89
C GLY A 64 -19.65 4.44 -8.45
N ALA A 65 -20.36 3.34 -8.24
CA ALA A 65 -20.56 2.77 -6.90
C ALA A 65 -19.24 2.29 -6.26
N TYR A 66 -18.34 1.67 -7.03
CA TYR A 66 -17.02 1.31 -6.50
C TYR A 66 -16.14 2.53 -6.21
N VAL A 67 -16.25 3.60 -7.00
CA VAL A 67 -15.62 4.89 -6.68
C VAL A 67 -16.16 5.45 -5.35
N ASP A 68 -17.47 5.38 -5.11
CA ASP A 68 -18.07 5.81 -3.85
C ASP A 68 -17.55 4.99 -2.67
N LEU A 69 -17.31 3.67 -2.82
CA LEU A 69 -16.68 2.83 -1.80
C LEU A 69 -15.21 3.22 -1.52
N GLN A 70 -14.43 3.54 -2.56
CA GLN A 70 -13.06 4.04 -2.37
C GLN A 70 -13.04 5.38 -1.63
N LEU A 71 -13.95 6.30 -1.99
CA LEU A 71 -14.12 7.58 -1.30
C LEU A 71 -14.60 7.38 0.14
N ALA A 72 -15.53 6.44 0.39
CA ALA A 72 -15.98 6.09 1.74
C ALA A 72 -14.80 5.68 2.63
N HIS A 73 -13.91 4.82 2.13
CA HIS A 73 -12.68 4.45 2.83
C HIS A 73 -11.80 5.68 3.09
N GLY A 74 -11.65 6.57 2.11
CA GLY A 74 -10.92 7.83 2.28
C GLY A 74 -11.48 8.72 3.40
N TYR A 75 -12.80 8.93 3.43
CA TYR A 75 -13.47 9.69 4.49
C TYR A 75 -13.33 9.01 5.86
N ALA A 76 -13.45 7.69 5.93
CA ALA A 76 -13.24 6.93 7.15
C ALA A 76 -11.82 7.15 7.72
N ARG A 77 -10.79 7.09 6.86
CA ARG A 77 -9.39 7.31 7.24
C ARG A 77 -9.15 8.68 7.88
N ILE A 78 -9.87 9.71 7.46
CA ILE A 78 -9.73 11.08 7.99
C ILE A 78 -10.74 11.43 9.09
N GLY A 79 -11.48 10.44 9.63
CA GLY A 79 -12.41 10.63 10.75
C GLY A 79 -13.83 11.08 10.36
N GLN A 80 -14.16 11.13 9.06
CA GLN A 80 -15.47 11.55 8.54
C GLN A 80 -16.43 10.35 8.46
N HIS A 81 -16.69 9.70 9.60
CA HIS A 81 -17.36 8.40 9.67
C HIS A 81 -18.80 8.39 9.13
N GLU A 82 -19.60 9.40 9.45
CA GLU A 82 -20.99 9.50 8.97
C GLU A 82 -21.05 9.60 7.44
N ARG A 83 -20.15 10.39 6.87
CA ARG A 83 -20.03 10.56 5.43
C ARG A 83 -19.53 9.30 4.74
N ALA A 84 -18.60 8.58 5.35
CA ALA A 84 -18.15 7.28 4.88
C ALA A 84 -19.30 6.28 4.78
N ARG A 85 -20.09 6.11 5.85
CA ARG A 85 -21.25 5.20 5.87
C ARG A 85 -22.36 5.61 4.91
N ALA A 86 -22.59 6.92 4.73
CA ALA A 86 -23.55 7.41 3.75
C ALA A 86 -23.17 7.03 2.32
N LEU A 87 -21.89 7.15 1.96
CA LEU A 87 -21.37 6.74 0.65
C LEU A 87 -21.41 5.22 0.45
N GLU A 88 -21.07 4.46 1.49
CA GLU A 88 -21.17 3.00 1.49
C GLU A 88 -22.62 2.55 1.21
N ALA A 89 -23.59 3.10 1.94
CA ALA A 89 -25.00 2.80 1.76
C ALA A 89 -25.51 3.20 0.35
N GLN A 90 -25.04 4.34 -0.18
CA GLN A 90 -25.34 4.78 -1.54
C GLN A 90 -24.80 3.80 -2.58
N ALA A 91 -23.53 3.38 -2.45
CA ALA A 91 -22.89 2.42 -3.35
C ALA A 91 -23.58 1.05 -3.32
N ARG A 92 -23.91 0.54 -2.12
CA ARG A 92 -24.66 -0.70 -1.95
C ARG A 92 -26.03 -0.64 -2.64
N THR A 93 -26.75 0.47 -2.48
CA THR A 93 -28.04 0.69 -3.15
C THR A 93 -27.89 0.69 -4.67
N ALA A 94 -26.88 1.38 -5.19
CA ALA A 94 -26.60 1.43 -6.62
C ALA A 94 -26.23 0.07 -7.23
N LEU A 95 -25.62 -0.82 -6.44
CA LEU A 95 -25.26 -2.17 -6.84
C LEU A 95 -26.32 -3.22 -6.47
N GLN A 96 -27.44 -2.85 -5.83
CA GLN A 96 -28.39 -3.80 -5.23
C GLN A 96 -28.89 -4.85 -6.21
N ALA A 97 -29.23 -4.47 -7.45
CA ALA A 97 -29.67 -5.41 -8.49
C ALA A 97 -28.56 -6.41 -8.88
N GLY A 98 -27.30 -5.98 -8.79
CA GLY A 98 -26.11 -6.78 -9.07
C GLY A 98 -25.61 -7.60 -7.88
N LEU A 99 -26.13 -7.44 -6.66
CA LEU A 99 -25.65 -8.20 -5.48
C LEU A 99 -25.97 -9.70 -5.53
N THR A 100 -26.81 -10.13 -6.47
CA THR A 100 -26.99 -11.56 -6.78
C THR A 100 -25.80 -12.15 -7.55
N ASP A 101 -24.99 -11.29 -8.19
CA ASP A 101 -23.73 -11.66 -8.81
C ASP A 101 -22.64 -11.78 -7.74
N PRO A 102 -21.92 -12.92 -7.68
CA PRO A 102 -20.96 -13.20 -6.63
C PRO A 102 -19.73 -12.27 -6.63
N VAL A 103 -19.39 -11.65 -7.77
CA VAL A 103 -18.29 -10.67 -7.87
C VAL A 103 -18.68 -9.38 -7.14
N HIS A 104 -19.89 -8.87 -7.41
CA HIS A 104 -20.39 -7.68 -6.72
C HIS A 104 -20.60 -7.93 -5.23
N ALA A 105 -21.20 -9.07 -4.87
CA ALA A 105 -21.42 -9.45 -3.47
C ALA A 105 -20.11 -9.47 -2.67
N TYR A 106 -19.07 -10.13 -3.20
CA TYR A 106 -17.78 -10.19 -2.53
C TYR A 106 -17.10 -8.82 -2.42
N LEU A 107 -17.00 -8.08 -3.54
CA LEU A 107 -16.24 -6.82 -3.56
C LEU A 107 -16.88 -5.74 -2.70
N VAL A 108 -18.21 -5.65 -2.68
CA VAL A 108 -18.92 -4.73 -1.79
C VAL A 108 -18.61 -5.07 -0.33
N ALA A 109 -18.79 -6.33 0.07
CA ALA A 109 -18.52 -6.76 1.44
C ALA A 109 -17.04 -6.56 1.86
N ALA A 110 -16.09 -6.74 0.93
CA ALA A 110 -14.68 -6.47 1.18
C ALA A 110 -14.38 -4.98 1.39
N PHE A 111 -14.96 -4.08 0.57
CA PHE A 111 -14.81 -2.65 0.78
C PHE A 111 -15.48 -2.16 2.07
N GLU A 112 -16.67 -2.65 2.40
CA GLU A 112 -17.36 -2.34 3.66
C GLU A 112 -16.51 -2.72 4.87
N ALA A 113 -15.91 -3.92 4.84
CA ALA A 113 -14.96 -4.33 5.87
C ALA A 113 -13.78 -3.33 5.96
N ARG A 114 -13.18 -2.92 4.83
CA ARG A 114 -12.10 -1.92 4.83
C ARG A 114 -12.54 -0.56 5.38
N VAL A 115 -13.76 -0.11 5.08
CA VAL A 115 -14.32 1.13 5.63
C VAL A 115 -14.45 1.03 7.15
N GLU A 116 -15.04 -0.04 7.68
CA GLU A 116 -15.21 -0.21 9.13
C GLU A 116 -13.86 -0.40 9.85
N GLN A 117 -12.90 -1.10 9.24
CA GLN A 117 -11.52 -1.17 9.76
C GLN A 117 -10.88 0.23 9.86
N ALA A 118 -11.06 1.07 8.84
CA ALA A 118 -10.57 2.44 8.83
C ALA A 118 -11.27 3.32 9.89
N ILE A 119 -12.59 3.20 10.06
CA ILE A 119 -13.36 3.87 11.12
C ILE A 119 -12.85 3.45 12.51
N ALA A 120 -12.54 2.16 12.68
CA ALA A 120 -11.97 1.63 13.92
C ALA A 120 -10.49 2.02 14.15
N GLY A 121 -9.86 2.74 13.21
CA GLY A 121 -8.46 3.13 13.30
C GLY A 121 -7.47 1.96 13.26
N GLN A 122 -7.90 0.84 12.68
CA GLN A 122 -7.06 -0.33 12.49
C GLN A 122 -5.98 -0.05 11.43
N ALA A 123 -4.85 -0.75 11.54
CA ALA A 123 -3.80 -0.64 10.55
C ALA A 123 -4.31 -1.11 9.18
N PRO A 124 -3.90 -0.50 8.06
CA PRO A 124 -4.33 -0.96 6.73
C PRO A 124 -3.97 -2.43 6.48
N GLU A 125 -2.89 -2.92 7.07
CA GLU A 125 -2.47 -4.32 6.98
C GLU A 125 -3.38 -5.32 7.71
N THR A 126 -4.38 -4.85 8.46
CA THR A 126 -5.28 -5.74 9.20
C THR A 126 -5.97 -6.68 8.22
N PRO A 127 -5.93 -8.02 8.45
CA PRO A 127 -6.58 -8.98 7.56
C PRO A 127 -8.07 -8.70 7.39
N LEU A 128 -8.61 -9.00 6.21
CA LEU A 128 -10.06 -9.02 6.00
C LEU A 128 -10.70 -10.13 6.84
N PRO A 129 -11.98 -9.99 7.26
CA PRO A 129 -12.69 -11.03 7.99
C PRO A 129 -12.65 -12.41 7.32
N ASP A 130 -12.43 -13.47 8.10
CA ASP A 130 -12.29 -14.86 7.61
C ASP A 130 -13.45 -15.33 6.71
N VAL A 131 -14.67 -14.82 6.98
CA VAL A 131 -15.86 -15.10 6.16
C VAL A 131 -15.67 -14.68 4.69
N LEU A 132 -14.95 -13.59 4.43
CA LEU A 132 -14.61 -13.16 3.08
C LEU A 132 -13.59 -14.12 2.46
N GLY A 133 -12.61 -14.59 3.23
CA GLY A 133 -11.67 -15.63 2.77
C GLY A 133 -12.40 -16.88 2.26
N ALA A 134 -13.41 -17.36 3.01
CA ALA A 134 -14.24 -18.49 2.61
C ALA A 134 -15.09 -18.19 1.37
N GLN A 135 -15.70 -17.01 1.29
CA GLN A 135 -16.47 -16.59 0.10
C GLN A 135 -15.59 -16.52 -1.14
N LEU A 136 -14.40 -15.92 -1.03
CA LEU A 136 -13.43 -15.80 -2.10
C LEU A 136 -12.95 -17.19 -2.59
N ALA A 137 -12.78 -18.14 -1.67
CA ALA A 137 -12.43 -19.53 -1.99
C ALA A 137 -13.58 -20.30 -2.67
N ALA A 138 -14.83 -19.87 -2.50
CA ALA A 138 -16.01 -20.49 -3.11
C ALA A 138 -16.35 -19.94 -4.50
N LEU A 139 -15.70 -18.85 -4.94
CA LEU A 139 -15.94 -18.26 -6.25
C LEU A 139 -15.50 -19.21 -7.37
N ASP A 140 -16.30 -19.29 -8.45
CA ASP A 140 -15.84 -19.96 -9.67
C ASP A 140 -14.63 -19.23 -10.27
N ARG A 141 -13.92 -19.90 -11.17
CA ARG A 141 -12.67 -19.38 -11.76
C ARG A 141 -12.83 -18.02 -12.45
N VAL A 142 -13.95 -17.75 -13.13
CA VAL A 142 -14.16 -16.49 -13.87
C VAL A 142 -14.52 -15.37 -12.89
N ALA A 143 -15.42 -15.64 -11.94
CA ALA A 143 -15.75 -14.70 -10.88
C ALA A 143 -14.50 -14.34 -10.05
N ARG A 144 -13.72 -15.36 -9.67
CA ARG A 144 -12.47 -15.21 -8.93
C ARG A 144 -11.46 -14.35 -9.68
N TYR A 145 -11.26 -14.60 -10.97
CA TYR A 145 -10.38 -13.79 -11.80
C TYR A 145 -10.77 -12.31 -11.78
N LYS A 146 -12.07 -12.00 -11.91
CA LYS A 146 -12.53 -10.60 -11.88
C LYS A 146 -12.20 -9.96 -10.53
N VAL A 147 -12.60 -10.60 -9.44
CA VAL A 147 -12.29 -10.14 -8.07
C VAL A 147 -10.80 -9.92 -7.87
N ASP A 148 -9.97 -10.91 -8.24
CA ASP A 148 -8.52 -10.83 -8.07
C ASP A 148 -7.90 -9.72 -8.92
N ARG A 149 -8.43 -9.40 -10.10
CA ARG A 149 -7.97 -8.25 -10.90
C ARG A 149 -8.18 -6.92 -10.21
N LEU A 150 -9.26 -6.75 -9.43
CA LEU A 150 -9.44 -5.52 -8.64
C LEU A 150 -8.56 -5.54 -7.38
N ARG A 151 -8.46 -6.69 -6.70
CA ARG A 151 -7.55 -6.88 -5.56
C ARG A 151 -6.09 -6.58 -5.92
N GLU A 152 -5.62 -7.05 -7.08
CA GLU A 152 -4.28 -6.79 -7.63
C GLU A 152 -4.01 -5.29 -7.83
N ALA A 153 -5.02 -4.53 -8.26
CA ALA A 153 -4.88 -3.10 -8.52
C ALA A 153 -5.14 -2.20 -7.29
N SER A 154 -5.84 -2.73 -6.28
CA SER A 154 -6.35 -1.97 -5.13
C SER A 154 -5.48 -2.18 -3.88
N ARG A 155 -4.79 -1.13 -3.47
CA ARG A 155 -4.09 -1.02 -2.17
C ARG A 155 -5.07 -0.84 -1.00
N ILE A 156 -6.33 -0.48 -1.25
CA ILE A 156 -7.36 -0.50 -0.20
C ILE A 156 -7.75 -1.95 0.12
N LEU A 157 -8.05 -2.76 -0.91
CA LEU A 157 -8.44 -4.15 -0.70
C LEU A 157 -7.25 -5.02 -0.28
N GLU A 158 -6.10 -4.87 -0.94
CA GLU A 158 -4.87 -5.62 -0.67
C GLU A 158 -3.67 -4.68 -0.48
N PRO A 159 -3.45 -4.14 0.73
CA PRO A 159 -2.35 -3.21 0.99
C PRO A 159 -0.97 -3.88 0.99
N LEU A 160 -0.92 -5.19 1.26
CA LEU A 160 0.29 -6.02 1.34
C LEU A 160 0.40 -7.00 0.17
N GLU A 161 -0.58 -7.90 0.06
CA GLU A 161 -0.62 -8.95 -0.96
C GLU A 161 -0.90 -8.35 -2.35
N ARG A 162 -0.26 -8.88 -3.39
CA ARG A 162 -0.61 -8.56 -4.78
C ARG A 162 -0.86 -9.86 -5.53
N PRO A 163 -2.12 -10.28 -5.70
CA PRO A 163 -2.40 -11.50 -6.46
C PRO A 163 -1.99 -11.32 -7.92
N ASP A 164 -1.26 -12.27 -8.49
CA ASP A 164 -1.06 -12.39 -9.94
C ASP A 164 -2.32 -12.99 -10.59
N ALA A 165 -3.37 -12.18 -10.75
CA ALA A 165 -4.66 -12.68 -11.21
C ALA A 165 -4.58 -13.26 -12.64
N ILE A 166 -3.77 -12.66 -13.52
CA ILE A 166 -3.59 -13.12 -14.90
C ILE A 166 -2.85 -14.46 -14.93
N GLY A 167 -1.75 -14.58 -14.18
CA GLY A 167 -1.00 -15.83 -14.09
C GLY A 167 -1.83 -16.95 -13.47
N ALA A 168 -2.55 -16.67 -12.37
CA ALA A 168 -3.44 -17.62 -11.72
C ALA A 168 -4.48 -18.16 -12.70
N PHE A 169 -5.16 -17.24 -13.38
CA PHE A 169 -6.19 -17.58 -14.34
C PHE A 169 -5.62 -18.38 -15.51
N SER A 170 -4.47 -17.97 -16.06
CA SER A 170 -3.84 -18.64 -17.19
C SER A 170 -3.39 -20.06 -16.84
N LYS A 171 -2.85 -20.27 -15.64
CA LYS A 171 -2.41 -21.57 -15.13
C LYS A 171 -3.55 -22.45 -14.60
N LYS A 172 -4.79 -21.96 -14.64
CA LYS A 172 -5.97 -22.61 -14.04
C LYS A 172 -5.79 -22.90 -12.54
N GLN A 173 -5.02 -22.06 -11.87
CA GLN A 173 -4.80 -22.16 -10.43
C GLN A 173 -5.93 -21.42 -9.71
N HIS A 174 -6.44 -22.01 -8.63
CA HIS A 174 -7.46 -21.39 -7.80
C HIS A 174 -6.89 -20.26 -6.92
N ASP A 175 -5.59 -20.31 -6.66
CA ASP A 175 -4.85 -19.32 -5.89
C ASP A 175 -3.71 -18.78 -6.74
N ALA A 176 -3.59 -17.45 -6.79
CA ALA A 176 -2.54 -16.77 -7.55
C ALA A 176 -1.14 -17.08 -7.06
N ARG A 177 -0.99 -17.48 -5.78
CA ARG A 177 0.30 -17.81 -5.20
C ARG A 177 0.66 -19.29 -5.33
N GLY A 178 -0.30 -20.12 -5.71
CA GLY A 178 -0.16 -21.57 -5.81
C GLY A 178 -0.90 -22.34 -4.72
N PRO A 179 -1.03 -23.67 -4.88
CA PRO A 179 -1.80 -24.52 -3.98
C PRO A 179 -1.24 -24.57 -2.55
N GLU A 180 0.05 -24.29 -2.37
CA GLU A 180 0.71 -24.28 -1.06
C GLU A 180 0.11 -23.20 -0.14
N PHE A 181 -0.14 -22.01 -0.69
CA PHE A 181 -0.70 -20.89 0.07
C PHE A 181 -2.21 -21.03 0.28
N ALA A 182 -2.92 -21.65 -0.66
CA ALA A 182 -4.31 -22.04 -0.45
C ALA A 182 -4.44 -22.98 0.75
N ALA A 183 -3.53 -23.96 0.88
CA ALA A 183 -3.48 -24.87 2.03
C ALA A 183 -3.14 -24.14 3.33
N LEU A 184 -2.20 -23.18 3.31
CA LEU A 184 -1.88 -22.35 4.47
C LEU A 184 -3.09 -21.55 4.99
N ARG A 185 -3.90 -20.95 4.10
CA ARG A 185 -5.10 -20.21 4.50
C ARG A 185 -6.15 -21.10 5.17
N ALA A 186 -6.18 -22.39 4.86
CA ALA A 186 -7.08 -23.35 5.50
C ALA A 186 -6.65 -23.75 6.92
N LEU A 187 -5.40 -23.47 7.33
CA LEU A 187 -4.90 -23.78 8.66
C LEU A 187 -5.31 -22.70 9.66
N THR A 188 -6.25 -22.99 10.56
CA THR A 188 -6.68 -22.07 11.62
C THR A 188 -5.70 -21.98 12.79
N ASP A 189 -4.93 -23.04 13.04
CA ASP A 189 -3.93 -23.06 14.10
C ASP A 189 -2.65 -22.34 13.67
N VAL A 190 -2.28 -21.31 14.44
CA VAL A 190 -1.15 -20.42 14.16
C VAL A 190 0.19 -21.17 14.21
N ALA A 191 0.36 -22.12 15.12
CA ALA A 191 1.61 -22.87 15.26
C ALA A 191 1.80 -23.87 14.11
N MET A 192 0.72 -24.54 13.68
CA MET A 192 0.73 -25.40 12.49
C MET A 192 1.00 -24.58 11.23
N ARG A 193 0.36 -23.41 11.09
CA ARG A 193 0.61 -22.49 9.97
C ARG A 193 2.07 -22.06 9.94
N ALA A 194 2.64 -21.64 11.07
CA ALA A 194 4.05 -21.27 11.17
C ALA A 194 5.01 -22.41 10.78
N LYS A 195 4.73 -23.64 11.25
CA LYS A 195 5.52 -24.83 10.88
C LYS A 195 5.49 -25.09 9.39
N GLU A 196 4.33 -24.92 8.75
CA GLU A 196 4.17 -25.12 7.33
C GLU A 196 4.86 -24.04 6.50
N VAL A 197 4.80 -22.77 6.92
CA VAL A 197 5.58 -21.68 6.29
C VAL A 197 7.09 -21.98 6.38
N ALA A 198 7.57 -22.44 7.54
CA ALA A 198 8.97 -22.84 7.70
C ALA A 198 9.37 -23.98 6.73
N ARG A 199 8.47 -24.94 6.51
CA ARG A 199 8.65 -26.03 5.53
C ARG A 199 8.67 -25.51 4.08
N LEU A 200 7.88 -24.48 3.76
CA LEU A 200 7.91 -23.85 2.44
C LEU A 200 9.23 -23.12 2.18
N VAL A 201 9.82 -22.46 3.17
CA VAL A 201 11.17 -21.87 3.04
C VAL A 201 12.23 -22.95 2.75
N GLU A 202 12.16 -24.10 3.43
CA GLU A 202 13.04 -25.26 3.14
C GLU A 202 12.80 -25.86 1.76
N THR A 203 11.56 -25.79 1.27
CA THR A 203 11.21 -26.22 -0.08
C THR A 203 11.80 -25.26 -1.11
N ALA A 204 11.61 -23.94 -0.91
CA ALA A 204 12.18 -22.89 -1.75
C ALA A 204 13.70 -23.01 -1.89
N ALA A 205 14.41 -23.35 -0.81
CA ALA A 205 15.86 -23.56 -0.84
C ALA A 205 16.32 -24.65 -1.83
N ARG A 206 15.45 -25.62 -2.15
CA ARG A 206 15.71 -26.75 -3.05
C ARG A 206 15.03 -26.59 -4.42
N SER A 207 14.18 -25.59 -4.58
CA SER A 207 13.48 -25.32 -5.84
C SER A 207 14.37 -24.60 -6.85
N ASP A 208 13.93 -24.60 -8.12
CA ASP A 208 14.51 -23.73 -9.13
C ASP A 208 14.31 -22.24 -8.77
N GLU A 209 15.01 -21.37 -9.50
CA GLU A 209 15.03 -19.93 -9.22
C GLU A 209 13.63 -19.28 -9.22
N THR A 210 12.75 -19.69 -10.14
CA THR A 210 11.44 -19.07 -10.30
C THR A 210 10.51 -19.49 -9.17
N ASP A 211 10.46 -20.79 -8.86
CA ASP A 211 9.65 -21.28 -7.74
C ASP A 211 10.23 -20.86 -6.38
N LYS A 212 11.56 -20.78 -6.25
CA LYS A 212 12.22 -20.25 -5.05
C LYS A 212 11.77 -18.82 -4.76
N ALA A 213 11.83 -17.94 -5.76
CA ALA A 213 11.40 -16.55 -5.60
C ALA A 213 9.90 -16.46 -5.26
N ARG A 214 9.03 -17.20 -5.98
CA ARG A 214 7.58 -17.26 -5.72
C ARG A 214 7.26 -17.72 -4.29
N LEU A 215 7.89 -18.79 -3.83
CA LEU A 215 7.65 -19.35 -2.51
C LEU A 215 8.11 -18.40 -1.41
N LEU A 216 9.27 -17.74 -1.58
CA LEU A 216 9.75 -16.76 -0.59
C LEU A 216 8.85 -15.51 -0.52
N ASP A 217 8.48 -14.93 -1.67
CA ASP A 217 7.55 -13.80 -1.77
C ASP A 217 6.25 -14.11 -1.02
N GLY A 218 5.59 -15.24 -1.34
CA GLY A 218 4.37 -15.64 -0.64
C GLY A 218 4.57 -15.97 0.84
N CYS A 219 5.74 -16.44 1.26
CA CYS A 219 6.02 -16.67 2.69
C CYS A 219 6.05 -15.36 3.47
N PHE A 220 6.61 -14.28 2.92
CA PHE A 220 6.72 -13.01 3.64
C PHE A 220 5.39 -12.36 3.97
N ASP A 221 4.38 -12.49 3.11
CA ASP A 221 3.04 -12.02 3.45
C ASP A 221 2.44 -12.80 4.62
N VAL A 222 2.61 -14.12 4.63
CA VAL A 222 2.11 -14.95 5.74
C VAL A 222 2.87 -14.65 7.03
N LEU A 223 4.16 -14.30 6.96
CA LEU A 223 4.91 -13.89 8.15
C LEU A 223 4.30 -12.68 8.86
N LEU A 224 3.67 -11.75 8.12
CA LEU A 224 3.01 -10.57 8.69
C LEU A 224 1.73 -10.93 9.47
N GLU A 225 1.17 -12.12 9.26
CA GLU A 225 0.00 -12.63 9.99
C GLU A 225 0.38 -13.46 11.22
N LEU A 226 1.65 -13.84 11.35
CA LEU A 226 2.13 -14.69 12.45
C LEU A 226 2.63 -13.85 13.63
N PRO A 227 2.52 -14.35 14.87
CA PRO A 227 3.20 -13.76 16.02
C PRO A 227 4.72 -13.67 15.80
N GLU A 228 5.36 -12.60 16.31
CA GLU A 228 6.81 -12.36 16.17
C GLU A 228 7.65 -13.59 16.55
N ALA A 229 7.27 -14.28 17.62
CA ALA A 229 7.97 -15.47 18.14
C ALA A 229 8.08 -16.60 17.10
N HIS A 230 7.16 -16.66 16.15
CA HIS A 230 7.19 -17.62 15.03
C HIS A 230 7.78 -17.01 13.77
N ALA A 231 7.44 -15.76 13.46
CA ALA A 231 7.83 -15.13 12.20
C ALA A 231 9.33 -14.81 12.12
N ALA A 232 9.92 -14.26 13.19
CA ALA A 232 11.32 -13.82 13.17
C ALA A 232 12.33 -14.97 12.93
N PRO A 233 12.19 -16.16 13.57
CA PRO A 233 13.04 -17.31 13.23
C PRO A 233 12.92 -17.74 11.77
N ILE A 234 11.73 -17.69 11.18
CA ILE A 234 11.52 -18.08 9.77
C ILE A 234 12.17 -17.07 8.83
N LEU A 235 12.05 -15.76 9.12
CA LEU A 235 12.72 -14.69 8.38
C LEU A 235 14.23 -14.90 8.33
N LEU A 236 14.86 -15.20 9.48
CA LEU A 236 16.30 -15.47 9.56
C LEU A 236 16.72 -16.69 8.74
N ARG A 237 15.85 -17.71 8.63
CA ARG A 237 16.10 -18.91 7.81
C ARG A 237 15.94 -18.64 6.31
N ALA A 238 15.07 -17.72 5.93
CA ALA A 238 14.87 -17.32 4.54
C ALA A 238 16.09 -16.54 3.99
N TRP A 239 16.79 -15.83 4.86
CA TRP A 239 17.93 -14.98 4.50
C TRP A 239 19.00 -15.63 3.60
N PRO A 240 19.65 -16.75 3.99
CA PRO A 240 20.63 -17.40 3.14
C PRO A 240 20.03 -17.91 1.82
N VAL A 241 18.73 -18.17 1.76
CA VAL A 241 18.05 -18.60 0.53
C VAL A 241 17.91 -17.43 -0.45
N ILE A 242 17.52 -16.24 0.04
CA ILE A 242 17.43 -15.01 -0.75
C ILE A 242 18.77 -14.67 -1.41
N ALA A 243 19.87 -14.81 -0.66
CA ALA A 243 21.21 -14.51 -1.14
C ALA A 243 21.61 -15.31 -2.40
N THR A 244 21.01 -16.49 -2.62
CA THR A 244 21.26 -17.35 -3.79
C THR A 244 20.54 -16.93 -5.06
N LEU A 245 19.59 -15.99 -4.98
CA LEU A 245 18.84 -15.51 -6.15
C LEU A 245 19.64 -14.42 -6.90
N PRO A 246 19.50 -14.33 -8.23
CA PRO A 246 20.06 -13.21 -8.97
C PRO A 246 19.21 -11.94 -8.80
N GLU A 247 19.80 -10.81 -9.16
CA GLU A 247 19.05 -9.57 -9.34
C GLU A 247 18.15 -9.64 -10.58
N PRO A 248 16.98 -8.99 -10.57
CA PRO A 248 16.46 -8.08 -9.55
C PRO A 248 15.65 -8.76 -8.43
N ARG A 249 15.44 -10.08 -8.51
CA ARG A 249 14.56 -10.82 -7.59
C ARG A 249 15.05 -10.75 -6.15
N ARG A 250 16.37 -10.82 -5.97
CA ARG A 250 17.01 -10.71 -4.65
C ARG A 250 16.73 -9.37 -3.97
N ALA A 251 16.84 -8.24 -4.67
CA ALA A 251 16.51 -6.92 -4.15
C ALA A 251 15.06 -6.81 -3.63
N VAL A 252 14.10 -7.32 -4.40
CA VAL A 252 12.68 -7.30 -4.04
C VAL A 252 12.45 -8.09 -2.74
N LEU A 253 13.02 -9.29 -2.65
CA LEU A 253 12.87 -10.13 -1.45
C LEU A 253 13.57 -9.54 -0.22
N TYR A 254 14.69 -8.83 -0.38
CA TYR A 254 15.27 -8.08 0.73
C TYR A 254 14.41 -6.88 1.16
N ALA A 255 13.78 -6.18 0.23
CA ALA A 255 12.83 -5.11 0.58
C ALA A 255 11.61 -5.67 1.34
N GLU A 256 11.12 -6.86 0.99
CA GLU A 256 10.05 -7.55 1.71
C GLU A 256 10.49 -8.05 3.08
N ALA A 257 11.70 -8.62 3.18
CA ALA A 257 12.31 -8.96 4.46
C ALA A 257 12.43 -7.73 5.38
N LEU A 258 12.73 -6.55 4.82
CA LEU A 258 12.75 -5.28 5.54
C LEU A 258 11.35 -4.84 5.99
N VAL A 259 10.31 -5.07 5.17
CA VAL A 259 8.91 -4.84 5.60
C VAL A 259 8.56 -5.74 6.79
N VAL A 260 8.90 -7.03 6.76
CA VAL A 260 8.66 -7.97 7.87
C VAL A 260 9.45 -7.55 9.12
N ALA A 261 10.74 -7.22 8.97
CA ALA A 261 11.56 -6.73 10.08
C ALA A 261 11.00 -5.44 10.68
N GLY A 262 10.57 -4.50 9.84
CA GLY A 262 9.93 -3.25 10.25
C GLY A 262 8.59 -3.45 10.94
N HIS A 263 7.77 -4.40 10.47
CA HIS A 263 6.49 -4.75 11.09
C HIS A 263 6.69 -5.17 12.56
N PHE A 264 7.68 -6.03 12.82
CA PHE A 264 8.00 -6.49 14.18
C PHE A 264 8.91 -5.53 14.96
N GLY A 265 9.47 -4.50 14.33
CA GLY A 265 10.41 -3.57 14.97
C GLY A 265 11.76 -4.21 15.29
N ARG A 266 12.23 -5.13 14.44
CA ARG A 266 13.55 -5.80 14.54
C ARG A 266 14.64 -4.92 13.93
N THR A 267 14.89 -3.77 14.57
CA THR A 267 15.87 -2.78 14.07
C THR A 267 17.29 -3.34 13.94
N GLU A 268 17.62 -4.39 14.70
CA GLU A 268 18.92 -5.04 14.61
C GLU A 268 19.18 -5.76 13.28
N LEU A 269 18.14 -6.07 12.49
CA LEU A 269 18.27 -6.70 11.17
C LEU A 269 18.43 -5.67 10.05
N VAL A 270 18.16 -4.39 10.32
CA VAL A 270 18.10 -3.34 9.30
C VAL A 270 19.46 -3.05 8.67
N PRO A 271 20.59 -2.96 9.41
CA PRO A 271 21.89 -2.67 8.79
C PRO A 271 22.27 -3.67 7.68
N ASP A 272 22.17 -4.97 7.97
CA ASP A 272 22.49 -6.03 6.99
C ASP A 272 21.54 -5.99 5.77
N LEU A 273 20.26 -5.66 5.99
CA LEU A 273 19.27 -5.50 4.92
C LEU A 273 19.62 -4.31 4.02
N LEU A 274 20.04 -3.19 4.62
CA LEU A 274 20.39 -1.98 3.88
C LEU A 274 21.71 -2.13 3.13
N GLU A 275 22.69 -2.84 3.67
CA GLU A 275 23.92 -3.16 2.94
C GLU A 275 23.60 -3.97 1.67
N ALA A 276 22.74 -4.99 1.80
CA ALA A 276 22.30 -5.81 0.68
C ALA A 276 21.50 -4.98 -0.35
N LEU A 277 20.58 -4.13 0.11
CA LEU A 277 19.78 -3.25 -0.75
C LEU A 277 20.62 -2.17 -1.43
N GLY A 278 21.56 -1.55 -0.73
CA GLY A 278 22.48 -0.55 -1.28
C GLY A 278 23.36 -1.15 -2.40
N THR A 279 23.78 -2.40 -2.25
CA THR A 279 24.46 -3.15 -3.33
C THR A 279 23.52 -3.38 -4.52
N ALA A 280 22.28 -3.79 -4.26
CA ALA A 280 21.30 -4.08 -5.31
C ALA A 280 20.88 -2.84 -6.11
N VAL A 281 20.70 -1.68 -5.46
CA VAL A 281 20.34 -0.39 -6.09
C VAL A 281 21.29 -0.02 -7.24
N ARG A 282 22.55 -0.45 -7.18
CA ARG A 282 23.58 -0.14 -8.18
C ARG A 282 23.45 -0.94 -9.47
N VAL A 283 22.76 -2.08 -9.42
CA VAL A 283 22.68 -3.04 -10.54
C VAL A 283 21.25 -3.31 -11.00
N VAL A 284 20.25 -3.06 -10.16
CA VAL A 284 18.84 -3.27 -10.48
C VAL A 284 18.36 -2.19 -11.47
N PRO A 285 17.73 -2.56 -12.59
CA PRO A 285 17.15 -1.60 -13.52
C PRO A 285 16.12 -0.68 -12.86
N GLY A 286 16.10 0.60 -13.24
CA GLY A 286 15.23 1.60 -12.62
C GLY A 286 13.73 1.32 -12.73
N ASN A 287 13.29 0.48 -13.67
CA ASN A 287 11.89 0.06 -13.78
C ASN A 287 11.48 -1.03 -12.78
N GLU A 288 12.44 -1.73 -12.17
CA GLU A 288 12.22 -2.72 -11.09
C GLU A 288 12.53 -2.12 -9.70
N LEU A 289 13.33 -1.06 -9.67
CA LEU A 289 13.78 -0.41 -8.44
C LEU A 289 12.64 0.32 -7.71
N ASP A 290 11.57 0.72 -8.40
CA ASP A 290 10.45 1.44 -7.77
C ASP A 290 9.74 0.60 -6.70
N ARG A 291 9.53 -0.71 -6.95
CA ARG A 291 8.95 -1.64 -5.97
C ARG A 291 9.85 -1.76 -4.74
N VAL A 292 11.15 -1.96 -4.96
CA VAL A 292 12.18 -2.09 -3.91
C VAL A 292 12.18 -0.84 -3.01
N LEU A 293 12.16 0.35 -3.61
CA LEU A 293 12.17 1.62 -2.87
C LEU A 293 10.85 1.89 -2.15
N ASP A 294 9.69 1.63 -2.77
CA ASP A 294 8.39 1.80 -2.11
C ASP A 294 8.30 0.98 -0.82
N GLN A 295 8.64 -0.31 -0.90
CA GLN A 295 8.64 -1.22 0.23
C GLN A 295 9.67 -0.80 1.30
N SER A 296 10.92 -0.55 0.89
CA SER A 296 12.01 -0.22 1.82
C SER A 296 11.76 1.09 2.55
N LEU A 297 11.39 2.16 1.82
CA LEU A 297 11.13 3.46 2.43
C LEU A 297 9.92 3.42 3.36
N ARG A 298 8.86 2.69 2.99
CA ARG A 298 7.70 2.51 3.88
C ARG A 298 8.10 1.80 5.16
N ALA A 299 8.85 0.71 5.06
CA ALA A 299 9.31 -0.04 6.22
C ALA A 299 10.16 0.81 7.15
N LEU A 300 11.17 1.53 6.61
CA LEU A 300 12.05 2.40 7.38
C LEU A 300 11.30 3.56 8.04
N ARG A 301 10.36 4.21 7.31
CA ARG A 301 9.50 5.27 7.87
C ARG A 301 8.69 4.77 9.05
N ARG A 302 8.09 3.59 8.91
CA ARG A 302 7.27 2.97 9.96
C ARG A 302 8.06 2.77 11.25
N ILE A 303 9.36 2.48 11.18
CA ILE A 303 10.23 2.29 12.35
C ILE A 303 11.09 3.51 12.71
N GLY A 304 10.89 4.64 12.03
CA GLY A 304 11.54 5.93 12.35
C GLY A 304 12.98 6.12 11.86
N LEU A 305 13.52 5.20 11.05
CA LEU A 305 14.94 5.16 10.67
C LEU A 305 15.28 6.16 9.55
N ARG A 306 15.34 7.46 9.92
CA ARG A 306 15.55 8.58 8.99
C ARG A 306 16.96 8.64 8.38
N ASN A 307 17.99 8.28 9.14
CA ASN A 307 19.37 8.31 8.66
C ASN A 307 19.58 7.25 7.59
N GLU A 308 19.06 6.05 7.84
CA GLU A 308 19.04 4.92 6.92
C GLU A 308 18.26 5.24 5.64
N ILE A 309 17.15 5.98 5.74
CA ILE A 309 16.44 6.50 4.58
C ILE A 309 17.37 7.45 3.80
N ALA A 310 18.03 8.40 4.47
CA ALA A 310 18.91 9.36 3.81
C ALA A 310 20.09 8.68 3.08
N GLU A 311 20.71 7.67 3.71
CA GLU A 311 21.79 6.86 3.12
C GLU A 311 21.31 6.10 1.88
N LEU A 312 20.18 5.38 1.99
CA LEU A 312 19.60 4.65 0.86
C LEU A 312 19.26 5.60 -0.30
N LEU A 313 18.67 6.77 -0.02
CA LEU A 313 18.31 7.75 -1.04
C LEU A 313 19.54 8.37 -1.72
N ALA A 314 20.62 8.61 -0.97
CA ALA A 314 21.89 9.09 -1.54
C ALA A 314 22.50 8.06 -2.51
N ASP A 315 22.47 6.78 -2.14
CA ASP A 315 22.93 5.69 -3.00
C ASP A 315 22.08 5.57 -4.27
N VAL A 316 20.74 5.68 -4.14
CA VAL A 316 19.81 5.68 -5.28
C VAL A 316 20.07 6.87 -6.20
N GLU A 317 20.17 8.09 -5.66
CA GLU A 317 20.37 9.29 -6.48
C GLU A 317 21.67 9.23 -7.28
N THR A 318 22.73 8.68 -6.69
CA THR A 318 24.03 8.51 -7.34
C THR A 318 23.97 7.57 -8.55
N HIS A 319 23.15 6.51 -8.49
CA HIS A 319 23.14 5.45 -9.50
C HIS A 319 21.93 5.49 -10.44
N LEU A 320 20.84 6.17 -10.05
CA LEU A 320 19.61 6.21 -10.82
C LEU A 320 19.63 7.31 -11.88
N ALA A 321 19.81 6.91 -13.14
CA ALA A 321 19.83 7.83 -14.28
C ALA A 321 18.56 8.70 -14.38
N SER A 322 18.75 9.96 -14.78
CA SER A 322 17.68 10.94 -15.03
C SER A 322 16.99 10.73 -16.38
N SER A 323 16.33 9.57 -16.55
CA SER A 323 15.57 9.22 -17.75
C SER A 323 14.07 9.03 -17.47
N THR A 324 13.25 9.11 -18.52
CA THR A 324 11.80 8.85 -18.44
C THR A 324 11.48 7.41 -18.07
N THR A 325 12.33 6.46 -18.48
CA THR A 325 12.21 5.03 -18.16
C THR A 325 12.31 4.75 -16.65
N ASN A 326 12.97 5.63 -15.91
CA ASN A 326 13.23 5.48 -14.47
C ASN A 326 12.29 6.33 -13.61
N LEU A 327 11.26 6.97 -14.19
CA LEU A 327 10.43 7.96 -13.48
C LEU A 327 9.77 7.41 -12.22
N ARG A 328 9.30 6.16 -12.22
CA ARG A 328 8.68 5.57 -11.01
C ARG A 328 9.66 5.45 -9.85
N ALA A 329 10.87 4.95 -10.10
CA ALA A 329 11.92 4.89 -9.07
C ALA A 329 12.35 6.29 -8.63
N ARG A 330 12.43 7.24 -9.57
CA ARG A 330 12.71 8.65 -9.24
C ARG A 330 11.60 9.27 -8.39
N LEU A 331 10.35 8.89 -8.58
CA LEU A 331 9.24 9.33 -7.73
C LEU A 331 9.31 8.73 -6.32
N ALA A 332 9.76 7.48 -6.18
CA ALA A 332 10.05 6.92 -4.86
C ALA A 332 11.17 7.71 -4.16
N LEU A 333 12.24 8.05 -4.89
CA LEU A 333 13.30 8.96 -4.41
C LEU A 333 12.73 10.32 -3.99
N ALA A 334 11.91 10.96 -4.83
CA ALA A 334 11.29 12.25 -4.54
C ALA A 334 10.39 12.20 -3.30
N GLY A 335 9.60 11.13 -3.14
CA GLY A 335 8.78 10.91 -1.95
C GLY A 335 9.63 10.75 -0.69
N GLY A 336 10.75 10.02 -0.77
CA GLY A 336 11.72 9.91 0.32
C GLY A 336 12.36 11.25 0.69
N LEU A 337 12.82 12.03 -0.30
CA LEU A 337 13.39 13.37 -0.08
C LEU A 337 12.37 14.32 0.56
N ALA A 338 11.12 14.31 0.06
CA ALA A 338 10.04 15.12 0.61
C ALA A 338 9.73 14.75 2.08
N PHE A 339 9.69 13.45 2.39
CA PHE A 339 9.55 12.96 3.77
C PHE A 339 10.68 13.45 4.70
N LEU A 340 11.91 13.49 4.18
CA LEU A 340 13.06 14.04 4.92
C LEU A 340 13.05 15.58 5.04
N GLY A 341 12.09 16.27 4.41
CA GLY A 341 11.98 17.73 4.38
C GLY A 341 12.77 18.39 3.24
N ASP A 342 13.48 17.63 2.41
CA ASP A 342 14.23 18.13 1.25
C ASP A 342 13.32 18.35 0.03
N THR A 343 12.38 19.27 0.22
CA THR A 343 11.36 19.60 -0.80
C THR A 343 12.00 20.26 -2.03
N ALA A 344 13.11 20.98 -1.86
CA ALA A 344 13.82 21.64 -2.95
C ALA A 344 14.35 20.63 -3.99
N ARG A 345 14.85 19.47 -3.55
CA ARG A 345 15.29 18.39 -4.44
C ARG A 345 14.15 17.50 -4.92
N ALA A 346 13.09 17.33 -4.12
CA ALA A 346 11.93 16.52 -4.49
C ALA A 346 11.07 17.16 -5.61
N LEU A 347 10.73 18.44 -5.51
CA LEU A 347 9.77 19.11 -6.40
C LEU A 347 10.14 19.03 -7.90
N PRO A 348 11.40 19.26 -8.32
CA PRO A 348 11.76 19.13 -9.73
C PRO A 348 11.50 17.74 -10.32
N ILE A 349 11.62 16.68 -9.52
CA ILE A 349 11.33 15.30 -9.94
C ILE A 349 9.82 15.10 -10.11
N LEU A 350 9.03 15.59 -9.14
CA LEU A 350 7.56 15.53 -9.19
C LEU A 350 7.03 16.28 -10.44
N ASP A 351 7.56 17.48 -10.70
CA ASP A 351 7.18 18.28 -11.87
C ASP A 351 7.57 17.62 -13.20
N HIS A 352 8.74 16.98 -13.26
CA HIS A 352 9.14 16.24 -14.46
C HIS A 352 8.19 15.06 -14.73
N ALA A 353 7.87 14.25 -13.73
CA ALA A 353 6.93 13.15 -13.89
C ALA A 353 5.51 13.63 -14.25
N ARG A 354 5.07 14.75 -13.67
CA ARG A 354 3.78 15.38 -14.01
C ARG A 354 3.74 15.85 -15.47
N LYS A 355 4.81 16.46 -15.97
CA LYS A 355 4.93 16.83 -17.39
C LYS A 355 4.94 15.59 -18.29
N ALA A 356 5.61 14.52 -17.89
CA ALA A 356 5.64 13.27 -18.63
C ALA A 356 4.24 12.65 -18.79
N LEU A 357 3.32 12.82 -17.83
CA LEU A 357 1.91 12.44 -18.03
C LEU A 357 1.23 13.19 -19.19
N GLY A 358 1.76 14.30 -19.67
CA GLY A 358 1.28 14.97 -20.89
C GLY A 358 1.71 14.27 -22.19
N GLU A 359 2.68 13.37 -22.12
CA GLU A 359 3.27 12.69 -23.27
C GLU A 359 2.49 11.41 -23.65
N SER A 360 2.80 10.86 -24.83
CA SER A 360 2.22 9.61 -25.31
C SER A 360 2.78 8.43 -24.51
N MET A 361 1.89 7.63 -23.92
CA MET A 361 2.23 6.41 -23.19
C MET A 361 1.05 5.45 -23.19
N THR A 362 1.32 4.17 -22.91
CA THR A 362 0.26 3.18 -22.72
C THR A 362 -0.58 3.53 -21.49
N LEU A 363 -1.84 3.10 -21.47
CA LEU A 363 -2.72 3.32 -20.33
C LEU A 363 -2.13 2.73 -19.04
N THR A 364 -1.59 1.51 -19.09
CA THR A 364 -0.94 0.88 -17.93
C THR A 364 0.20 1.72 -17.39
N ALA A 365 1.11 2.21 -18.27
CA ALA A 365 2.20 3.07 -17.85
C ALA A 365 1.70 4.39 -17.22
N ARG A 366 0.63 4.97 -17.78
CA ARG A 366 -0.02 6.17 -17.24
C ARG A 366 -0.57 5.95 -15.84
N LEU A 367 -1.30 4.87 -15.62
CA LEU A 367 -1.90 4.55 -14.32
C LEU A 367 -0.83 4.27 -13.26
N GLU A 368 0.21 3.51 -13.61
CA GLU A 368 1.34 3.25 -12.71
C GLU A 368 2.10 4.54 -12.37
N LEU A 369 2.32 5.43 -13.36
CA LEU A 369 2.96 6.72 -13.13
C LEU A 369 2.08 7.65 -12.27
N THR A 370 0.77 7.71 -12.53
CA THR A 370 -0.17 8.47 -11.69
C THR A 370 -0.18 7.95 -10.26
N ARG A 371 -0.19 6.63 -10.04
CA ARG A 371 -0.11 6.03 -8.71
C ARG A 371 1.17 6.43 -7.99
N ALA A 372 2.32 6.25 -8.64
CA ALA A 372 3.62 6.62 -8.07
C ALA A 372 3.69 8.12 -7.74
N LEU A 373 3.12 8.97 -8.61
CA LEU A 373 3.13 10.42 -8.42
C LEU A 373 2.19 10.87 -7.29
N ALA A 374 0.98 10.31 -7.19
CA ALA A 374 0.06 10.58 -6.09
C ALA A 374 0.67 10.15 -4.74
N GLN A 375 1.35 9.00 -4.73
CA GLN A 375 2.09 8.54 -3.55
C GLN A 375 3.26 9.48 -3.20
N ALA A 376 4.05 9.92 -4.17
CA ALA A 376 5.16 10.83 -3.90
C ALA A 376 4.66 12.21 -3.41
N TYR A 377 3.56 12.73 -3.99
CA TYR A 377 2.90 13.95 -3.50
C TYR A 377 2.42 13.81 -2.06
N SER A 378 1.95 12.64 -1.64
CA SER A 378 1.50 12.40 -0.26
C SER A 378 2.59 12.66 0.80
N GLN A 379 3.86 12.65 0.39
CA GLN A 379 5.02 12.93 1.24
C GLN A 379 5.46 14.40 1.20
N ALA A 380 4.93 15.19 0.27
CA ALA A 380 5.25 16.61 0.12
C ALA A 380 4.52 17.49 1.16
N PRO A 381 4.94 18.75 1.34
CA PRO A 381 4.18 19.70 2.15
C PRO A 381 2.73 19.80 1.68
N LEU A 382 1.80 19.93 2.63
CA LEU A 382 0.36 19.74 2.41
C LEU A 382 -0.20 20.55 1.21
N GLY A 383 0.21 21.81 1.06
CA GLY A 383 -0.19 22.63 -0.07
C GLY A 383 0.25 22.08 -1.44
N HIS A 384 1.50 21.63 -1.54
CA HIS A 384 2.02 21.01 -2.76
C HIS A 384 1.36 19.65 -3.02
N ALA A 385 1.15 18.85 -1.97
CA ALA A 385 0.49 17.55 -2.07
C ALA A 385 -0.93 17.68 -2.64
N LEU A 386 -1.78 18.52 -2.02
CA LEU A 386 -3.17 18.68 -2.43
C LEU A 386 -3.28 19.36 -3.80
N GLY A 387 -2.42 20.34 -4.11
CA GLY A 387 -2.35 20.97 -5.42
C GLY A 387 -2.01 19.96 -6.51
N GLY A 388 -0.93 19.19 -6.32
CA GLY A 388 -0.49 18.16 -7.27
C GLY A 388 -1.52 17.06 -7.50
N ILE A 389 -2.14 16.53 -6.44
CA ILE A 389 -3.18 15.49 -6.57
C ILE A 389 -4.44 16.05 -7.25
N THR A 390 -4.82 17.31 -6.99
CA THR A 390 -5.95 17.95 -7.67
C THR A 390 -5.70 18.10 -9.17
N GLU A 391 -4.47 18.46 -9.58
CA GLU A 391 -4.09 18.50 -11.00
C GLU A 391 -4.18 17.12 -11.65
N LEU A 392 -3.74 16.06 -10.96
CA LEU A 392 -3.82 14.70 -11.47
C LEU A 392 -5.26 14.29 -11.78
N ALA A 393 -6.24 14.69 -10.96
CA ALA A 393 -7.66 14.41 -11.20
C ALA A 393 -8.17 14.91 -12.58
N GLY A 394 -7.50 15.90 -13.18
CA GLY A 394 -7.78 16.37 -14.54
C GLY A 394 -7.59 15.31 -15.63
N GLN A 395 -6.78 14.28 -15.39
CA GLN A 395 -6.50 13.18 -16.32
C GLN A 395 -7.69 12.22 -16.48
N LEU A 396 -8.65 12.22 -15.55
CA LEU A 396 -9.76 11.26 -15.51
C LEU A 396 -10.55 11.18 -16.83
N ARG A 397 -10.63 12.27 -17.58
CA ARG A 397 -11.33 12.36 -18.87
C ARG A 397 -10.89 11.27 -19.85
N ASP A 398 -9.61 10.94 -19.85
CA ASP A 398 -8.98 10.03 -20.82
C ASP A 398 -8.70 8.64 -20.23
N ILE A 399 -9.16 8.37 -18.99
CA ILE A 399 -9.03 7.05 -18.36
C ILE A 399 -10.23 6.18 -18.73
N THR A 400 -9.97 5.12 -19.49
CA THR A 400 -10.92 4.08 -19.87
C THR A 400 -10.13 2.83 -20.27
N ASP A 401 -10.69 1.64 -20.08
CA ASP A 401 -10.09 0.40 -20.59
C ASP A 401 -11.07 -0.51 -21.32
N SER A 402 -10.51 -1.51 -21.99
CA SER A 402 -11.20 -2.57 -22.73
C SER A 402 -10.87 -3.97 -22.20
N PHE A 403 -10.54 -4.10 -20.90
CA PHE A 403 -10.09 -5.36 -20.30
C PHE A 403 -11.23 -6.38 -20.09
N GLY A 404 -10.86 -7.64 -19.83
CA GLY A 404 -11.82 -8.74 -19.63
C GLY A 404 -12.70 -8.63 -18.37
N THR A 405 -12.42 -7.70 -17.45
CA THR A 405 -13.25 -7.43 -16.25
C THR A 405 -14.39 -6.46 -16.52
N ASN A 406 -14.48 -5.93 -17.73
CA ASN A 406 -15.36 -4.83 -18.06
C ASN A 406 -16.86 -5.14 -17.98
N SER A 407 -17.29 -6.37 -17.68
CA SER A 407 -18.70 -6.64 -17.38
C SER A 407 -19.15 -6.04 -16.03
N HIS A 408 -18.23 -5.84 -15.08
CA HIS A 408 -18.55 -5.47 -13.70
C HIS A 408 -18.15 -4.05 -13.35
N TYR A 409 -16.97 -3.61 -13.80
CA TYR A 409 -16.41 -2.27 -13.55
C TYR A 409 -15.30 -1.93 -14.54
N CYS A 410 -14.97 -0.64 -14.65
CA CYS A 410 -13.77 -0.16 -15.35
C CYS A 410 -12.58 -0.13 -14.38
N LEU A 411 -11.67 -1.11 -14.49
CA LEU A 411 -10.55 -1.29 -13.55
C LEU A 411 -9.62 -0.08 -13.53
N SER A 412 -9.35 0.51 -14.69
CA SER A 412 -8.47 1.67 -14.84
C SER A 412 -9.00 2.90 -14.12
N VAL A 413 -10.32 3.10 -14.11
CA VAL A 413 -10.94 4.21 -13.36
C VAL A 413 -10.78 3.97 -11.86
N LEU A 414 -11.01 2.74 -11.40
CA LEU A 414 -10.88 2.39 -9.97
C LEU A 414 -9.44 2.52 -9.50
N HIS A 415 -8.47 2.04 -10.27
CA HIS A 415 -7.03 2.21 -9.98
C HIS A 415 -6.66 3.70 -9.93
N PHE A 416 -7.09 4.46 -10.93
CA PHE A 416 -6.81 5.90 -11.00
C PHE A 416 -7.39 6.65 -9.79
N VAL A 417 -8.69 6.47 -9.50
CA VAL A 417 -9.36 7.18 -8.40
C VAL A 417 -8.77 6.80 -7.06
N GLU A 418 -8.53 5.50 -6.83
CA GLU A 418 -7.92 5.04 -5.58
C GLU A 418 -6.55 5.67 -5.33
N SER A 419 -5.74 5.81 -6.38
CA SER A 419 -4.43 6.43 -6.28
C SER A 419 -4.52 7.85 -5.72
N LEU A 420 -5.53 8.61 -6.13
CA LEU A 420 -5.77 9.98 -5.65
C LEU A 420 -6.33 9.96 -4.22
N VAL A 421 -7.29 9.08 -3.92
CA VAL A 421 -7.87 8.95 -2.57
C VAL A 421 -6.81 8.57 -1.55
N VAL A 422 -6.00 7.54 -1.82
CA VAL A 422 -4.90 7.10 -0.95
C VAL A 422 -3.83 8.18 -0.83
N GLY A 423 -3.54 8.91 -1.92
CA GLY A 423 -2.62 10.06 -1.87
C GLY A 423 -3.10 11.16 -0.91
N ILE A 424 -4.38 11.53 -0.95
CA ILE A 424 -4.99 12.55 -0.06
C ILE A 424 -5.02 12.06 1.38
N THR A 425 -5.30 10.78 1.60
CA THR A 425 -5.60 10.21 2.93
C THR A 425 -4.43 9.47 3.57
N SER A 426 -3.22 9.69 3.04
CA SER A 426 -1.99 9.16 3.64
C SER A 426 -1.81 9.65 5.08
N ASP A 427 -1.20 8.80 5.90
CA ASP A 427 -0.96 9.15 7.32
C ASP A 427 -0.02 10.35 7.46
N ASP A 428 0.93 10.50 6.53
CA ASP A 428 1.86 11.63 6.48
C ASP A 428 1.14 12.98 6.31
N LEU A 429 0.13 13.07 5.44
CA LEU A 429 -0.67 14.28 5.29
C LEU A 429 -1.62 14.48 6.48
N ALA A 430 -2.18 13.40 7.02
CA ALA A 430 -3.13 13.46 8.12
C ALA A 430 -2.50 13.98 9.42
N LEU A 431 -1.24 13.63 9.70
CA LEU A 431 -0.49 14.13 10.87
C LEU A 431 -0.10 15.61 10.73
N GLY A 432 0.08 16.10 9.51
CA GLY A 432 0.56 17.45 9.23
C GLY A 432 2.02 17.69 9.67
N GLU A 433 2.58 18.84 9.29
CA GLU A 433 3.99 19.15 9.60
C GLU A 433 4.22 19.37 11.10
N ALA A 434 3.30 20.06 11.78
CA ALA A 434 3.38 20.30 13.22
C ALA A 434 3.20 19.01 14.03
N GLY A 435 2.33 18.10 13.61
CA GLY A 435 2.17 16.79 14.25
C GLY A 435 3.41 15.92 14.09
N ARG A 436 4.05 15.95 12.91
CA ARG A 436 5.35 15.28 12.69
C ARG A 436 6.43 15.85 13.60
N ARG A 437 6.62 17.17 13.62
CA ARG A 437 7.60 17.83 14.51
C ARG A 437 7.30 17.58 15.98
N PHE A 438 6.04 17.60 16.40
CA PHE A 438 5.66 17.31 17.77
C PHE A 438 6.01 15.87 18.17
N VAL A 439 5.70 14.90 17.32
CA VAL A 439 6.14 13.51 17.55
C VAL A 439 7.66 13.44 17.62
N GLU A 440 8.38 14.13 16.74
CA GLU A 440 9.84 14.15 16.68
C GLU A 440 10.48 14.78 17.94
N ASP A 441 10.00 15.96 18.35
CA ASP A 441 10.57 16.74 19.45
C ASP A 441 10.22 16.12 20.82
N ASP A 442 8.96 15.71 21.00
CA ASP A 442 8.43 15.21 22.27
C ASP A 442 8.46 13.69 22.37
N GLU A 443 9.08 13.01 21.42
CA GLU A 443 9.23 11.56 21.42
C GLU A 443 9.79 11.05 22.76
N HIS A 444 10.82 11.71 23.28
CA HIS A 444 11.43 11.35 24.56
C HIS A 444 10.47 11.53 25.76
N LEU A 445 9.51 12.45 25.70
CA LEU A 445 8.48 12.66 26.73
C LEU A 445 7.34 11.65 26.60
N ILE A 446 6.91 11.36 25.37
CA ILE A 446 5.93 10.30 25.07
C ILE A 446 6.46 8.96 25.58
N ARG A 447 7.74 8.66 25.31
CA ARG A 447 8.46 7.46 25.82
C ARG A 447 8.45 7.38 27.35
N ARG A 448 8.77 8.48 28.05
CA ARG A 448 8.74 8.51 29.54
C ARG A 448 7.34 8.32 30.10
N ARG A 449 6.31 8.79 29.39
CA ARG A 449 4.92 8.67 29.84
C ARG A 449 4.39 7.26 29.61
N LEU A 450 4.60 6.68 28.43
CA LEU A 450 4.25 5.29 28.13
C LEU A 450 4.93 4.31 29.11
N HIS A 451 6.22 4.51 29.43
CA HIS A 451 6.91 3.67 30.40
C HIS A 451 6.34 3.81 31.82
N ARG A 452 5.89 5.01 32.22
CA ARG A 452 5.26 5.23 33.53
C ARG A 452 3.88 4.61 33.62
N ASP A 453 3.11 4.71 32.54
CA ASP A 453 1.70 4.30 32.51
C ASP A 453 1.54 2.79 32.24
N LEU A 454 2.46 2.18 31.49
CA LEU A 454 2.44 0.74 31.17
C LEU A 454 3.41 -0.09 32.03
N GLY A 455 4.46 0.54 32.59
CA GLY A 455 5.45 -0.12 33.44
C GLY A 455 5.10 -0.01 34.92
N GLY A 456 3.86 -0.36 35.31
CA GLY A 456 3.41 -0.36 36.71
C GLY A 456 4.43 -1.02 37.65
N PRO A 457 4.45 -0.64 38.95
CA PRO A 457 5.49 -1.06 39.89
C PRO A 457 5.57 -2.59 39.92
N SER A 458 6.74 -3.12 39.60
CA SER A 458 7.08 -4.53 39.74
C SER A 458 7.30 -4.88 41.21
#